data_AF-A0A8D8NJW4-F1
#
_entry.id   AF-A0A8D8NJW4-F1
#
_cell.length_a   1.000
_cell.length_b   1.000
_cell.length_c   1.000
_cell.angle_alpha   90.00
_cell.angle_beta   90.00
_cell.angle_gamma   90.00
#
_symmetry.space_group_name_H-M   'P 1'
#
loop_
_entity.id
_entity.type
_entity.pdbx_description
1 polymer ?
#
loop_
_entity_poly.entity_id
_entity_poly.type
_entity_poly.pdbx_seq_one_letter_code
_entity_poly.pdbx_strand_id
1 'polypeptide(L)'
;MPLPKRLVQPVYVARSVYVREELPAELETVTNTTLTNIVRQLSSLSKHAEDLFGELTRDAGNLAERANSLQARIDRLAIKVTQLDSTVEEVSLQDIQLKKAFKSATMFDQQIFSRATMPTAMLEVYQACDKP
;
A
#
# COMPACT_ATOMS: atom_id res chain seq x y z
N MET A 1 -1.27 -12.70 17.93
CA MET A 1 -0.10 -11.80 17.97
C MET A 1 0.02 -11.15 16.60
N PRO A 2 0.13 -9.82 16.45
CA PRO A 2 0.34 -9.23 15.14
C PRO A 2 1.73 -9.64 14.64
N LEU A 3 1.78 -10.34 13.51
CA LEU A 3 3.04 -10.68 12.85
C LEU A 3 3.70 -9.39 12.37
N PRO A 4 5.00 -9.16 12.64
CA PRO A 4 5.72 -8.01 12.11
C PRO A 4 5.63 -8.02 10.57
N LYS A 5 5.03 -6.98 9.97
CA LYS A 5 4.81 -6.91 8.50
C LYS A 5 6.14 -6.95 7.72
N ARG A 6 7.20 -6.33 8.25
CA ARG A 6 8.53 -6.21 7.62
C ARG A 6 9.61 -6.41 8.68
N LEU A 7 10.30 -7.56 8.65
CA LEU A 7 11.43 -7.84 9.54
C LEU A 7 12.73 -7.51 8.82
N VAL A 8 13.54 -6.62 9.37
CA VAL A 8 14.89 -6.33 8.85
C VAL A 8 15.85 -7.44 9.27
N GLN A 9 16.59 -8.00 8.31
CA GLN A 9 17.51 -9.10 8.54
C GLN A 9 18.94 -8.76 8.10
N PRO A 10 19.98 -9.20 8.83
CA PRO A 10 19.93 -9.98 10.07
C PRO A 10 19.50 -9.15 11.30
N VAL A 11 18.80 -9.77 12.25
CA VAL A 11 18.40 -9.12 13.51
C VAL A 11 19.58 -9.00 14.47
N TYR A 12 20.39 -10.06 14.57
CA TYR A 12 21.61 -10.04 15.37
C TYR A 12 22.81 -9.81 14.46
N VAL A 13 23.39 -8.63 14.59
CA VAL A 13 24.47 -8.18 13.72
C VAL A 13 25.84 -8.64 14.23
N ALA A 14 26.06 -8.57 15.55
CA ALA A 14 27.33 -8.91 16.19
C ALA A 14 27.41 -10.35 16.72
N ARG A 15 26.30 -11.10 16.69
CA ARG A 15 26.30 -12.52 17.08
C ARG A 15 26.64 -13.36 15.85
N SER A 16 27.81 -13.97 15.84
CA SER A 16 28.12 -15.02 14.86
C SER A 16 27.38 -16.31 15.24
N VAL A 17 26.86 -17.00 14.22
CA VAL A 17 26.27 -18.36 14.33
C VAL A 17 27.37 -19.43 14.30
N TYR A 18 28.62 -19.05 14.02
CA TYR A 18 29.75 -19.98 13.99
C TYR A 18 29.94 -20.63 15.35
N VAL A 19 29.81 -21.96 15.35
CA VAL A 19 29.96 -22.85 16.51
C VAL A 19 31.32 -22.57 17.16
N ARG A 20 31.29 -22.25 18.45
CA ARG A 20 32.48 -22.14 19.31
C ARG A 20 33.00 -23.56 19.59
N GLU A 21 33.62 -24.21 18.62
CA GLU A 21 34.29 -25.49 18.90
C GLU A 21 35.78 -25.31 19.17
N GLU A 22 36.47 -24.33 18.57
CA GLU A 22 37.92 -24.18 18.79
C GLU A 22 38.32 -22.69 18.84
N LEU A 23 38.76 -22.24 20.03
CA LEU A 23 39.36 -20.92 20.35
C LEU A 23 38.42 -19.68 20.39
N PRO A 24 38.72 -18.66 21.22
CA PRO A 24 38.01 -17.38 21.20
C PRO A 24 38.25 -16.70 19.85
N ALA A 25 37.16 -16.34 19.15
CA ALA A 25 37.24 -15.65 17.87
C ALA A 25 38.05 -14.35 18.00
N GLU A 26 39.00 -14.16 17.09
CA GLU A 26 39.81 -12.94 17.02
C GLU A 26 38.91 -11.71 16.84
N LEU A 27 39.26 -10.62 17.52
CA LEU A 27 38.45 -9.40 17.51
C LEU A 27 38.23 -8.89 16.08
N GLU A 28 39.24 -9.00 15.22
CA GLU A 28 39.16 -8.61 13.80
C GLU A 28 38.12 -9.44 13.02
N THR A 29 38.04 -10.75 13.30
CA THR A 29 37.04 -11.62 12.66
C THR A 29 35.62 -11.23 13.10
N VAL A 30 35.43 -10.94 14.38
CA VAL A 30 34.14 -10.53 14.94
C VAL A 30 33.71 -9.16 14.40
N THR A 31 34.63 -8.19 14.33
CA THR A 31 34.33 -6.86 13.78
C THR A 31 34.00 -6.93 12.29
N ASN A 32 34.76 -7.70 11.50
CA ASN A 32 34.50 -7.86 10.07
C ASN A 32 33.15 -8.57 9.80
N THR A 33 32.83 -9.61 10.58
CA THR A 33 31.52 -10.28 10.53
C THR A 33 30.39 -9.30 10.88
N THR A 34 30.59 -8.49 11.93
CA THR A 34 29.62 -7.48 12.35
C THR A 34 29.39 -6.46 11.24
N LEU A 35 30.44 -5.91 10.64
CA LEU A 35 30.34 -4.96 9.52
C LEU A 35 29.61 -5.56 8.32
N THR A 36 29.95 -6.81 7.96
CA THR A 36 29.26 -7.53 6.88
C THR A 36 27.76 -7.67 7.17
N ASN A 37 27.40 -8.01 8.40
CA ASN A 37 26.00 -8.11 8.82
C ASN A 37 25.29 -6.76 8.84
N ILE A 38 25.97 -5.65 9.18
CA ILE A 38 25.41 -4.29 9.07
C ILE A 38 25.07 -4.00 7.61
N VAL A 39 25.98 -4.27 6.68
CA VAL A 39 25.74 -4.04 5.24
C VAL A 39 24.54 -4.86 4.75
N ARG A 40 24.43 -6.13 5.16
CA ARG A 40 23.27 -6.97 4.85
C ARG A 40 21.97 -6.41 5.46
N GLN A 41 22.03 -5.91 6.68
CA GLN A 41 20.88 -5.31 7.37
C GLN A 41 20.40 -4.04 6.68
N LEU A 42 21.33 -3.19 6.24
CA LEU A 42 21.02 -1.99 5.45
C LEU A 42 20.40 -2.36 4.10
N SER A 43 20.91 -3.40 3.42
CA SER A 43 20.30 -3.89 2.18
C SER A 43 18.86 -4.39 2.40
N SER A 44 18.62 -5.15 3.48
CA SER A 44 17.26 -5.58 3.86
C SER A 44 16.35 -4.39 4.15
N LEU A 45 16.85 -3.36 4.84
CA LEU A 45 16.12 -2.13 5.11
C LEU A 45 15.77 -1.37 3.83
N SER A 46 16.71 -1.24 2.89
CA SER A 46 16.48 -0.61 1.59
C SER A 46 15.39 -1.31 0.78
N LYS A 47 15.39 -2.65 0.75
CA LYS A 47 14.31 -3.43 0.10
C LYS A 47 12.95 -3.10 0.71
N HIS A 48 12.86 -3.05 2.05
CA HIS A 48 11.61 -2.74 2.75
C HIS A 48 11.13 -1.30 2.50
N ALA A 49 12.06 -0.35 2.39
CA ALA A 49 11.75 1.03 2.08
C ALA A 49 11.22 1.18 0.64
N GLU A 50 11.84 0.50 -0.32
CA GLU A 50 11.39 0.48 -1.72
C GLU A 50 9.95 -0.06 -1.84
N ASP A 51 9.65 -1.21 -1.22
CA ASP A 51 8.30 -1.78 -1.22
C ASP A 51 7.27 -0.82 -0.60
N LEU A 52 7.60 -0.18 0.52
CA LEU A 52 6.71 0.78 1.19
C LEU A 52 6.44 2.02 0.32
N PHE A 53 7.49 2.62 -0.24
CA PHE A 53 7.33 3.81 -1.08
C PHE A 53 6.70 3.47 -2.43
N GLY A 54 6.90 2.26 -2.95
CA GLY A 54 6.22 1.73 -4.12
C GLY A 54 4.71 1.59 -3.90
N GLU A 55 4.29 0.99 -2.77
CA GLU A 55 2.88 0.93 -2.36
C GLU A 55 2.26 2.33 -2.27
N LEU A 56 2.94 3.26 -1.57
CA LEU A 56 2.46 4.64 -1.40
C LEU A 56 2.35 5.38 -2.73
N THR A 57 3.34 5.24 -3.62
CA THR A 57 3.35 5.91 -4.93
C THR A 57 2.20 5.43 -5.80
N ARG A 58 1.90 4.13 -5.79
CA ARG A 58 0.75 3.58 -6.51
C ARG A 58 -0.57 4.14 -5.98
N ASP A 59 -0.73 4.21 -4.66
CA ASP A 59 -1.95 4.74 -4.05
C ASP A 59 -2.12 6.24 -4.32
N ALA A 60 -1.03 7.01 -4.26
CA ALA A 60 -1.02 8.42 -4.63
C ALA A 60 -1.35 8.62 -6.12
N GLY A 61 -0.83 7.76 -7.01
CA GLY A 61 -1.16 7.75 -8.44
C GLY A 61 -2.65 7.53 -8.69
N ASN A 62 -3.22 6.47 -8.08
CA ASN A 62 -4.66 6.19 -8.16
C ASN A 62 -5.51 7.36 -7.65
N LEU A 63 -5.08 8.02 -6.57
CA LEU A 63 -5.74 9.20 -6.02
C LEU A 63 -5.67 10.38 -6.99
N ALA A 64 -4.50 10.63 -7.59
CA ALA A 64 -4.30 11.71 -8.55
C ALA A 64 -5.17 11.52 -9.81
N GLU A 65 -5.27 10.31 -10.34
CA GLU A 65 -6.16 10.00 -11.47
C GLU A 65 -7.63 10.28 -11.14
N ARG A 66 -8.09 9.86 -9.96
CA ARG A 66 -9.45 10.13 -9.48
C ARG A 66 -9.69 11.63 -9.29
N ALA A 67 -8.71 12.36 -8.75
CA ALA A 67 -8.78 13.80 -8.57
C ALA A 67 -8.87 14.54 -9.92
N ASN A 68 -8.07 14.13 -10.91
CA ASN A 68 -8.10 14.70 -12.27
C ASN A 68 -9.44 14.44 -12.96
N SER A 69 -9.98 13.23 -12.84
CA SER A 69 -11.31 12.89 -13.36
C SER A 69 -12.40 13.73 -12.71
N LEU A 70 -12.31 13.92 -11.39
CA LEU A 70 -13.25 14.77 -10.64
C LEU A 70 -13.14 16.24 -11.05
N GLN A 71 -11.93 16.77 -11.20
CA GLN A 71 -11.71 18.15 -11.64
C GLN A 71 -12.34 18.41 -13.00
N ALA A 72 -12.11 17.54 -13.98
CA ALA A 72 -12.73 17.66 -15.30
C ALA A 72 -14.27 17.63 -15.25
N ARG A 73 -14.86 16.88 -14.31
CA ARG A 73 -16.31 16.88 -14.08
C ARG A 73 -16.78 18.18 -13.43
N ILE A 74 -16.02 18.73 -12.49
CA ILE A 74 -16.30 20.02 -11.84
C ILE A 74 -16.29 21.14 -12.89
N ASP A 75 -15.29 21.19 -13.75
CA ASP A 75 -15.16 22.25 -14.77
C ASP A 75 -16.36 22.22 -15.74
N ARG A 76 -16.76 21.02 -16.20
CA ARG A 76 -17.94 20.85 -17.06
C ARG A 76 -19.23 21.23 -16.34
N LEU A 77 -19.35 20.88 -15.07
CA LEU A 77 -20.53 21.22 -14.27
C LEU A 77 -20.62 22.73 -14.05
N ALA A 78 -19.49 23.40 -13.77
CA ALA A 78 -19.43 24.84 -13.58
C ALA A 78 -19.97 25.58 -14.81
N ILE A 79 -19.56 25.18 -16.02
CA ILE A 79 -20.09 25.76 -17.27
C ILE A 79 -21.61 25.55 -17.39
N LYS A 80 -22.11 24.36 -17.09
CA LYS A 80 -23.56 24.08 -17.18
C LYS A 80 -24.37 24.89 -16.18
N VAL A 81 -23.84 25.07 -14.96
CA VAL A 81 -24.50 25.84 -13.90
C VAL A 81 -24.51 27.33 -14.24
N THR A 82 -23.43 27.87 -14.82
CA THR A 82 -23.38 29.30 -15.20
C THR A 82 -24.25 29.62 -16.41
N GLN A 83 -24.50 28.65 -17.29
CA GLN A 83 -25.37 28.79 -18.46
C GLN A 83 -26.85 28.50 -18.18
N LEU A 84 -27.20 28.11 -16.95
CA LEU A 84 -28.57 27.78 -16.58
C LEU A 84 -29.42 29.05 -16.49
N ASP A 85 -30.51 29.12 -17.25
CA ASP A 85 -31.48 30.20 -17.20
C ASP A 85 -32.77 29.74 -16.52
N SER A 86 -32.92 30.09 -15.25
CA SER A 86 -34.07 29.71 -14.43
C SER A 86 -35.38 30.39 -14.87
N THR A 87 -35.34 31.39 -15.75
CA THR A 87 -36.55 32.05 -16.26
C THR A 87 -37.24 31.27 -17.38
N VAL A 88 -36.49 30.36 -18.04
CA VAL A 88 -36.96 29.54 -19.16
C VAL A 88 -37.17 28.07 -18.74
N GLU A 89 -36.64 27.65 -17.60
CA GLU A 89 -36.70 26.26 -17.14
C GLU A 89 -38.08 25.88 -16.57
N GLU A 90 -38.83 25.06 -17.31
CA GLU A 90 -40.13 24.53 -16.88
C GLU A 90 -40.00 23.25 -16.04
N VAL A 91 -40.77 23.16 -14.95
CA VAL A 91 -40.81 21.97 -14.09
C VAL A 91 -41.89 21.01 -14.57
N SER A 92 -41.50 19.86 -15.13
CA SER A 92 -42.44 18.85 -15.62
C SER A 92 -42.80 17.80 -14.56
N LEU A 93 -44.09 17.62 -14.30
CA LEU A 93 -44.60 16.53 -13.44
C LEU A 93 -44.42 15.14 -14.09
N GLN A 94 -44.19 15.07 -15.41
CA GLN A 94 -43.96 13.81 -16.12
C GLN A 94 -42.65 13.14 -15.66
N ASP A 95 -41.65 13.94 -15.29
CA ASP A 95 -40.37 13.43 -14.78
C ASP A 95 -40.54 12.67 -13.47
N ILE A 96 -41.51 13.04 -12.64
CA ILE A 96 -41.83 12.36 -11.38
C ILE A 96 -42.34 10.94 -11.63
N GLN A 97 -43.10 10.73 -12.71
CA GLN A 97 -43.73 9.44 -13.01
C GLN A 97 -42.86 8.57 -13.94
N LEU A 98 -42.09 9.18 -14.85
CA LEU A 98 -41.38 8.46 -15.92
C LEU A 98 -39.89 8.29 -15.66
N LYS A 99 -39.24 9.17 -14.88
CA LYS A 99 -37.81 9.06 -14.55
C LYS A 99 -37.62 8.41 -13.20
N LYS A 100 -36.65 7.49 -13.13
CA LYS A 100 -36.23 6.91 -11.84
C LYS A 100 -35.53 7.99 -11.00
N ALA A 101 -35.82 8.00 -9.70
CA ALA A 101 -35.15 8.86 -8.76
C ALA A 101 -33.63 8.64 -8.78
N PHE A 102 -32.88 9.72 -8.54
CA PHE A 102 -31.43 9.65 -8.34
C PHE A 102 -31.10 8.70 -7.18
N LYS A 103 -30.08 7.85 -7.38
CA LYS A 103 -29.53 6.99 -6.33
C LYS A 103 -28.03 7.23 -6.23
N SER A 104 -27.57 7.48 -5.02
CA SER A 104 -26.14 7.48 -4.73
C SER A 104 -25.59 6.05 -4.74
N ALA A 105 -24.29 5.93 -4.98
CA ALA A 105 -23.61 4.65 -4.83
C ALA A 105 -23.56 4.25 -3.35
N THR A 106 -23.95 3.01 -3.05
CA THR A 106 -23.86 2.39 -1.72
C THR A 106 -23.08 1.10 -1.87
N MET A 107 -21.76 1.18 -1.72
CA MET A 107 -20.86 0.02 -1.78
C MET A 107 -20.26 -0.22 -0.41
N PHE A 108 -20.18 -1.49 -0.02
CA PHE A 108 -19.56 -1.94 1.21
C PHE A 108 -18.36 -2.81 0.88
N ASP A 109 -17.21 -2.48 1.47
CA ASP A 109 -16.03 -3.32 1.34
C ASP A 109 -16.23 -4.61 2.14
N GLN A 110 -16.03 -5.75 1.48
CA GLN A 110 -16.13 -7.08 2.06
C GLN A 110 -14.86 -7.87 1.74
N GLN A 111 -14.62 -8.98 2.45
CA GLN A 111 -13.47 -9.85 2.20
C GLN A 111 -12.11 -9.12 2.28
N ILE A 112 -12.01 -8.14 3.19
CA ILE A 112 -10.81 -7.31 3.38
C ILE A 112 -9.57 -8.10 3.83
N PHE A 113 -9.75 -9.32 4.33
CA PHE A 113 -8.70 -10.27 4.68
C PHE A 113 -8.77 -11.50 3.78
N SER A 114 -8.52 -11.31 2.48
CA SER A 114 -8.42 -12.40 1.53
C SER A 114 -6.97 -12.61 1.10
N ARG A 115 -6.71 -13.71 0.39
CA ARG A 115 -5.38 -13.97 -0.19
C ARG A 115 -4.94 -12.84 -1.13
N ALA A 116 -5.88 -12.20 -1.82
CA ALA A 116 -5.62 -11.12 -2.76
C ALA A 116 -5.30 -9.78 -2.07
N THR A 117 -5.76 -9.57 -0.83
CA THR A 117 -5.47 -8.35 -0.05
C THR A 117 -4.24 -8.50 0.85
N MET A 118 -3.56 -9.64 0.80
CA MET A 118 -2.35 -9.87 1.58
C MET A 118 -1.21 -8.96 1.06
N PRO A 119 -0.57 -8.17 1.94
CA PRO A 119 0.57 -7.35 1.54
C PRO A 119 1.73 -8.20 1.02
N THR A 120 2.49 -7.68 0.05
CA THR A 120 3.62 -8.37 -0.58
C THR A 120 4.62 -8.90 0.44
N ALA A 121 4.99 -8.07 1.43
CA ALA A 121 5.92 -8.48 2.48
C ALA A 121 5.43 -9.69 3.30
N MET A 122 4.11 -9.79 3.56
CA MET A 122 3.54 -10.92 4.28
C MET A 122 3.42 -12.16 3.38
N LEU A 123 3.15 -11.94 2.08
CA LEU A 123 3.12 -12.99 1.08
C LEU A 123 4.48 -13.69 0.95
N GLU A 124 5.59 -12.94 0.94
CA GLU A 124 6.95 -13.47 0.91
C GLU A 124 7.22 -14.37 2.13
N VAL A 125 6.88 -13.91 3.35
CA VAL A 125 7.04 -14.69 4.58
C VAL A 125 6.19 -15.97 4.54
N TYR A 126 4.93 -15.84 4.11
CA TYR A 126 4.03 -16.99 3.98
C TYR A 126 4.57 -18.05 3.01
N GLN A 127 5.18 -17.64 1.90
CA GLN A 127 5.78 -18.56 0.92
C GLN A 127 7.03 -19.26 1.44
N ALA A 128 7.73 -18.66 2.41
CA ALA A 128 8.89 -19.25 3.06
C ALA A 128 8.53 -20.24 4.19
N CYS A 129 7.26 -20.28 4.61
CA CYS A 129 6.79 -21.26 5.59
C CYS A 129 6.69 -22.67 4.99
N ASP A 130 6.84 -23.68 5.85
CA ASP A 130 6.61 -25.08 5.45
C ASP A 130 5.18 -25.28 4.97
N LYS A 131 5.04 -26.05 3.89
CA LYS A 131 3.74 -26.40 3.34
C LYS A 131 3.12 -27.53 4.16
N PRO A 132 1.78 -27.57 4.30
CA PRO A 132 1.08 -28.65 4.97
C PRO A 132 1.26 -30.01 4.29
#